data_AF-A0A7S1G372-F1
#
_entry.id   AF-A0A7S1G372-F1
#
_cell.length_a   1.000
_cell.length_b   1.000
_cell.length_c   1.000
_cell.angle_alpha   90.00
_cell.angle_beta   90.00
_cell.angle_gamma   90.00
#
_symmetry.space_group_name_H-M   'P 1'
#
loop_
_entity.id
_entity.type
_entity.pdbx_description
1 polymer ?
#
loop_
_entity_poly.entity_id
_entity_poly.type
_entity_poly.pdbx_seq_one_letter_code
_entity_poly.pdbx_strand_id
1 'polypeptide(L)'
;PAYRNREEGVPDGDMSRLRFLNEASILYLLKKRHYALLPYARANDVLVSMNPFQWIEDLYSFDKLRNYADRIIWGEGREGSRQASIGSKADDRMEPEAGRSDVDPHVFQISCRAYRSLITTGNDQSVLVSGESGSGKTETVK
;
A
#
# COMPACT_ATOMS: atom_id res chain seq x y z
N PRO A 1 -12.39 -24.45 -18.81
CA PRO A 1 -13.59 -23.73 -18.30
C PRO A 1 -13.24 -22.27 -17.99
N ALA A 2 -13.95 -21.34 -18.62
CA ALA A 2 -13.59 -19.93 -18.74
C ALA A 2 -13.65 -19.17 -17.40
N TYR A 3 -12.57 -18.47 -17.03
CA TYR A 3 -12.58 -17.42 -16.01
C TYR A 3 -13.32 -16.19 -16.54
N ARG A 4 -14.65 -16.31 -16.65
CA ARG A 4 -15.54 -15.22 -17.04
C ARG A 4 -16.24 -14.71 -15.79
N ASN A 5 -15.55 -13.89 -14.99
CA ASN A 5 -16.24 -13.01 -14.05
C ASN A 5 -16.81 -11.85 -14.87
N ARG A 6 -18.10 -11.99 -15.16
CA ARG A 6 -18.98 -10.94 -15.67
C ARG A 6 -19.22 -9.98 -14.49
N GLU A 7 -18.91 -8.70 -14.68
CA GLU A 7 -19.28 -7.56 -13.80
C GLU A 7 -18.54 -7.35 -12.47
N GLU A 8 -17.28 -7.76 -12.32
CA GLU A 8 -16.46 -7.31 -11.19
C GLU A 8 -15.69 -6.05 -11.57
N GLY A 9 -15.87 -4.98 -10.79
CA GLY A 9 -15.11 -3.73 -10.90
C GLY A 9 -13.60 -3.97 -10.76
N VAL A 10 -12.83 -2.87 -10.72
CA VAL A 10 -11.38 -3.00 -10.55
C VAL A 10 -11.10 -3.66 -9.20
N PRO A 11 -10.39 -4.81 -9.17
CA PRO A 11 -10.17 -5.54 -7.93
C PRO A 11 -9.32 -4.71 -6.97
N ASP A 12 -9.58 -4.89 -5.68
CA ASP A 12 -8.77 -4.31 -4.61
C ASP A 12 -7.29 -4.65 -4.82
N GLY A 13 -6.42 -3.70 -4.50
CA GLY A 13 -4.99 -3.86 -4.69
C GLY A 13 -4.35 -4.76 -3.63
N ASP A 14 -5.07 -5.20 -2.60
CA ASP A 14 -4.52 -6.08 -1.57
C ASP A 14 -4.57 -7.57 -1.98
N MET A 15 -3.40 -8.13 -2.28
CA MET A 15 -3.22 -9.52 -2.66
C MET A 15 -3.49 -10.50 -1.52
N SER A 16 -3.45 -10.06 -0.25
CA SER A 16 -3.79 -10.92 0.91
C SER A 16 -5.27 -11.35 0.90
N ARG A 17 -6.11 -10.58 0.19
CA ARG A 17 -7.55 -10.83 0.06
C ARG A 17 -7.91 -11.74 -1.12
N LEU A 18 -6.92 -12.17 -1.91
CA LEU A 18 -7.17 -13.10 -3.00
C LEU A 18 -7.61 -14.46 -2.46
N ARG A 19 -8.71 -14.98 -2.98
CA ARG A 19 -9.20 -16.33 -2.64
C ARG A 19 -8.17 -17.42 -2.94
N PHE A 20 -7.39 -17.23 -4.00
CA PHE A 20 -6.34 -18.14 -4.40
C PHE A 20 -5.06 -17.34 -4.68
N LEU A 21 -4.02 -17.57 -3.88
CA LEU A 21 -2.72 -16.93 -4.05
C LEU A 21 -1.83 -17.76 -4.98
N ASN A 22 -2.28 -17.94 -6.23
CA ASN A 22 -1.49 -18.57 -7.29
C ASN A 22 -1.05 -17.52 -8.32
N GLU A 23 -0.02 -17.87 -9.09
CA GLU A 23 0.57 -17.00 -10.12
C GLU A 23 -0.50 -16.45 -11.08
N ALA A 24 -1.41 -17.29 -11.57
CA ALA A 24 -2.46 -16.88 -12.49
C ALA A 24 -3.39 -15.81 -11.89
N SER A 25 -3.72 -15.91 -10.60
CA SER A 25 -4.59 -14.98 -9.90
C SER A 25 -3.90 -13.64 -9.64
N ILE A 26 -2.62 -13.68 -9.26
CA ILE A 26 -1.79 -12.49 -9.08
C ILE A 26 -1.61 -11.75 -10.41
N LEU A 27 -1.26 -12.46 -11.48
CA LEU A 27 -1.12 -11.87 -12.82
C LEU A 27 -2.43 -11.27 -13.32
N TYR A 28 -3.55 -11.96 -13.08
CA TYR A 28 -4.88 -11.43 -13.43
C TYR A 28 -5.19 -10.12 -12.68
N LEU A 29 -4.92 -10.09 -11.37
CA LEU A 29 -5.08 -8.89 -10.54
C LEU A 29 -4.26 -7.71 -11.09
N LEU A 30 -2.95 -7.93 -11.27
CA LEU A 30 -2.02 -6.91 -11.77
C LEU A 30 -2.43 -6.40 -13.15
N LYS A 31 -2.82 -7.30 -14.05
CA LYS A 31 -3.33 -6.96 -15.39
C LYS A 31 -4.57 -6.08 -15.32
N LYS A 32 -5.55 -6.45 -14.49
CA LYS A 32 -6.79 -5.69 -14.32
C LYS A 32 -6.57 -4.29 -13.75
N ARG A 33 -5.73 -4.17 -12.72
CA ARG A 33 -5.39 -2.88 -12.10
C ARG A 33 -4.58 -1.98 -13.03
N HIS A 34 -3.64 -2.56 -13.77
CA HIS A 34 -2.83 -1.82 -14.75
C HIS A 34 -3.70 -1.20 -15.85
N TYR A 35 -4.67 -1.94 -16.40
CA TYR A 35 -5.62 -1.37 -17.37
C TYR A 35 -6.51 -0.27 -16.79
N ALA A 36 -6.70 -0.24 -15.48
CA ALA A 36 -7.45 0.78 -14.77
C ALA A 36 -6.59 1.96 -14.29
N LEU A 37 -5.32 2.06 -14.71
CA LEU A 37 -4.38 3.09 -14.26
C LEU A 37 -4.16 3.10 -12.74
N LEU A 38 -4.22 1.93 -12.12
CA LEU A 38 -3.88 1.72 -10.71
C LEU A 38 -2.56 0.92 -10.65
N PRO A 39 -1.39 1.59 -10.63
CA PRO A 39 -0.10 0.93 -10.80
C PRO A 39 0.34 0.12 -9.57
N TYR A 40 -0.28 0.35 -8.41
CA TYR A 40 0.14 -0.25 -7.15
C TYR A 40 -0.77 -1.38 -6.70
N ALA A 41 -0.16 -2.43 -6.16
CA ALA A 41 -0.82 -3.51 -5.45
C ALA A 41 0.03 -3.88 -4.21
N ARG A 42 -0.61 -4.32 -3.13
CA ARG A 42 0.03 -4.72 -1.88
C ARG A 42 0.10 -6.24 -1.81
N ALA A 43 1.24 -6.79 -1.43
CA ALA A 43 1.40 -8.16 -0.98
C ALA A 43 1.95 -8.13 0.45
N ASN A 44 1.07 -8.15 1.45
CA ASN A 44 1.43 -7.95 2.87
C ASN A 44 2.21 -6.63 3.08
N ASP A 45 3.49 -6.73 3.45
CA ASP A 45 4.39 -5.60 3.68
C ASP A 45 5.16 -5.16 2.43
N VAL A 46 4.97 -5.86 1.32
CA VAL A 46 5.58 -5.54 0.03
C VAL A 46 4.60 -4.73 -0.81
N LEU A 47 5.04 -3.59 -1.33
CA LEU A 47 4.32 -2.86 -2.36
C LEU A 47 4.86 -3.27 -3.73
N VAL A 48 3.98 -3.78 -4.58
CA VAL A 48 4.24 -4.08 -5.97
C VAL A 48 3.83 -2.87 -6.81
N SER A 49 4.75 -2.39 -7.66
CA SER A 49 4.52 -1.30 -8.60
C SER A 49 4.65 -1.82 -10.03
N MET A 50 3.64 -1.54 -10.86
CA MET A 50 3.62 -1.81 -12.29
C MET A 50 3.77 -0.50 -13.04
N ASN A 51 4.92 -0.29 -13.68
CA ASN A 51 5.19 0.94 -14.44
C ASN A 51 4.10 1.17 -15.51
N PRO A 52 3.34 2.28 -15.46
CA PRO A 52 2.30 2.59 -16.44
C PRO A 52 2.86 3.12 -17.77
N PHE A 53 4.15 3.48 -17.84
CA PHE A 53 4.80 4.14 -18.99
C PHE A 53 4.08 5.39 -19.51
N GLN A 54 3.28 6.02 -18.66
CA GLN A 54 2.55 7.25 -18.94
C GLN A 54 2.28 8.00 -17.64
N TRP A 55 1.99 9.29 -17.76
CA TRP A 55 1.55 10.11 -16.64
C TRP A 55 0.14 9.72 -16.22
N ILE A 56 -0.06 9.55 -14.92
CA ILE A 56 -1.37 9.34 -14.31
C ILE A 56 -1.69 10.60 -13.53
N GLU A 57 -2.80 11.24 -13.89
CA GLU A 57 -3.27 12.47 -13.25
C GLU A 57 -3.54 12.24 -11.76
N ASP A 58 -3.17 13.23 -10.94
CA ASP A 58 -3.32 13.26 -9.48
C ASP A 58 -2.69 12.12 -8.67
N LEU A 59 -1.98 11.18 -9.31
CA LEU A 59 -1.38 10.03 -8.64
C LEU A 59 -0.39 10.46 -7.54
N TYR A 60 0.41 11.48 -7.81
CA TYR A 60 1.38 12.06 -6.86
C TYR A 60 1.00 13.48 -6.41
N SER A 61 -0.29 13.83 -6.46
CA SER A 61 -0.74 15.15 -6.03
C SER A 61 -0.52 15.38 -4.53
N PHE A 62 -0.38 16.65 -4.16
CA PHE A 62 -0.29 17.06 -2.76
C PHE A 62 -1.53 16.66 -1.96
N ASP A 63 -2.72 16.72 -2.54
CA ASP A 63 -3.95 16.32 -1.85
C ASP A 63 -3.97 14.81 -1.58
N LYS A 64 -3.44 14.00 -2.51
CA LYS A 64 -3.26 12.56 -2.28
C LYS A 64 -2.26 12.30 -1.16
N LEU A 65 -1.10 12.95 -1.17
CA LEU A 65 -0.13 12.86 -0.07
C LEU A 65 -0.74 13.25 1.28
N ARG A 66 -1.46 14.38 1.32
CA ARG A 66 -2.13 14.87 2.54
C ARG A 66 -3.12 13.84 3.06
N ASN A 67 -3.92 13.20 2.19
CA ASN A 67 -4.85 12.15 2.60
C ASN A 67 -4.14 10.97 3.28
N TYR A 68 -3.01 10.50 2.73
CA TYR A 68 -2.22 9.43 3.37
C TYR A 68 -1.62 9.87 4.71
N ALA A 69 -1.07 11.08 4.78
CA ALA A 69 -0.50 11.62 6.01
C ALA A 69 -1.55 11.76 7.11
N ASP A 70 -2.72 12.33 6.78
CA ASP A 70 -3.81 12.53 7.72
C ASP A 70 -4.36 11.21 8.25
N ARG A 71 -4.44 10.16 7.43
CA ARG A 71 -4.97 8.85 7.86
C ARG A 71 -3.95 8.01 8.61
N ILE A 72 -2.68 8.03 8.19
CA ILE A 72 -1.66 7.12 8.73
C ILE A 72 -0.90 7.76 9.89
N ILE A 73 -0.46 9.01 9.73
CA ILE A 73 0.40 9.70 10.69
C ILE A 73 -0.46 10.40 11.75
N TRP A 74 -1.50 11.13 11.33
CA TRP A 74 -2.28 12.01 12.22
C TRP A 74 -3.69 11.48 12.58
N GLY A 75 -4.10 10.34 12.01
CA GLY A 75 -5.51 9.91 11.98
C GLY A 75 -6.07 9.40 13.30
N GLU A 76 -5.21 9.04 14.25
CA GLU A 76 -5.63 8.46 15.53
C GLU A 76 -6.08 9.49 16.58
N GLY A 77 -6.29 10.76 16.19
CA GLY A 77 -6.69 11.84 17.09
C GLY A 77 -8.12 12.36 16.97
N ARG A 78 -8.99 11.81 16.10
CA ARG A 78 -10.31 12.40 15.80
C ARG A 78 -11.56 11.61 16.19
N GLU A 79 -11.45 10.45 16.83
CA GLU A 79 -12.60 9.82 17.49
C GLU A 79 -12.23 9.35 18.89
N GLY A 80 -12.93 9.90 19.88
CA GLY A 80 -12.70 9.62 21.28
C GLY A 80 -12.98 8.17 21.65
N SER A 81 -12.29 7.71 22.69
CA SER A 81 -12.64 6.55 23.51
C SER A 81 -12.73 5.19 22.79
N ARG A 82 -11.57 4.55 22.62
CA ARG A 82 -11.38 3.18 23.13
C ARG A 82 -9.90 2.92 23.37
N GLN A 83 -9.61 2.83 24.65
CA GLN A 83 -8.31 2.58 25.24
C GLN A 83 -7.68 1.31 24.66
N ALA A 84 -6.66 1.48 23.82
CA ALA A 84 -5.59 0.51 23.67
C ALA A 84 -4.34 1.17 24.23
N SER A 85 -4.20 1.10 25.55
CA SER A 85 -2.91 1.23 26.20
C SER A 85 -1.97 0.16 25.66
N ILE A 86 -1.01 0.53 24.83
CA ILE A 86 0.27 -0.17 24.62
C ILE A 86 1.28 0.98 24.56
N GLY A 87 1.98 1.33 25.63
CA GLY A 87 2.69 0.40 26.52
C GLY A 87 3.93 -0.09 25.78
N SER A 88 4.94 0.76 25.71
CA SER A 88 6.36 0.44 25.55
C SER A 88 6.69 -1.05 25.60
N LYS A 89 6.99 -1.69 24.46
CA LYS A 89 7.99 -2.77 24.33
C LYS A 89 8.47 -2.89 22.89
N ALA A 90 9.79 -3.01 22.76
CA ALA A 90 10.45 -3.68 21.65
C ALA A 90 9.90 -5.11 21.55
N ASP A 91 8.92 -5.34 20.68
CA ASP A 91 8.55 -6.67 20.25
C ASP A 91 8.19 -6.61 18.77
N ASP A 92 8.81 -7.49 18.02
CA ASP A 92 8.83 -7.64 16.56
C ASP A 92 7.47 -8.16 16.03
N ARG A 93 6.38 -7.84 16.74
CA ARG A 93 5.05 -8.40 16.52
C ARG A 93 4.17 -7.38 15.82
N MET A 94 4.23 -7.48 14.50
CA MET A 94 3.14 -7.33 13.54
C MET A 94 1.94 -6.49 14.04
N GLU A 95 1.92 -5.22 13.63
CA GLU A 95 0.71 -4.39 13.58
C GLU A 95 -0.49 -5.22 13.12
N PRO A 96 -1.65 -5.16 13.81
CA PRO A 96 -2.80 -5.98 13.48
C PRO A 96 -3.23 -5.69 12.03
N GLU A 97 -3.45 -6.76 11.24
CA GLU A 97 -3.86 -6.66 9.83
C GLU A 97 -5.10 -5.78 9.61
N ALA A 98 -5.93 -5.63 10.64
CA ALA A 98 -7.14 -4.82 10.64
C ALA A 98 -6.90 -3.31 10.43
N GLY A 99 -5.71 -2.78 10.75
CA GLY A 99 -5.36 -1.37 10.52
C GLY A 99 -4.80 -1.08 9.12
N ARG A 100 -4.46 -2.11 8.34
CA ARG A 100 -3.82 -1.94 7.03
C ARG A 100 -4.78 -1.56 5.91
N SER A 101 -6.08 -1.79 6.13
CA SER A 101 -7.11 -1.89 5.09
C SER A 101 -7.82 -0.61 4.69
N ASP A 102 -7.49 0.54 5.29
CA ASP A 102 -8.30 1.74 5.09
C ASP A 102 -7.83 2.64 3.93
N VAL A 103 -6.64 2.38 3.38
CA VAL A 103 -6.09 3.15 2.27
C VAL A 103 -5.65 2.26 1.12
N ASP A 104 -5.84 2.75 -0.10
CA ASP A 104 -5.36 2.09 -1.31
C ASP A 104 -3.84 1.88 -1.27
N PRO A 105 -3.32 0.83 -1.94
CA PRO A 105 -1.88 0.67 -2.09
C PRO A 105 -1.26 1.86 -2.83
N HIS A 106 -0.22 2.46 -2.24
CA HIS A 106 0.50 3.58 -2.82
C HIS A 106 1.88 3.73 -2.18
N VAL A 107 2.84 4.34 -2.88
CA VAL A 107 4.18 4.61 -2.32
C VAL A 107 4.11 5.50 -1.08
N PHE A 108 3.23 6.50 -1.07
CA PHE A 108 3.01 7.37 0.09
C PHE A 108 2.60 6.61 1.35
N GLN A 109 1.90 5.49 1.21
CA GLN A 109 1.57 4.67 2.36
C GLN A 109 2.82 4.07 3.01
N ILE A 110 3.76 3.56 2.22
CA ILE A 110 5.03 3.00 2.71
C ILE A 110 5.84 4.09 3.39
N SER A 111 5.96 5.27 2.76
CA SER A 111 6.67 6.41 3.32
C SER A 111 6.04 6.91 4.63
N CYS A 112 4.71 7.05 4.69
CA CYS A 112 4.00 7.48 5.90
C CYS A 112 4.15 6.47 7.04
N ARG A 113 4.11 5.16 6.75
CA ARG A 113 4.32 4.11 7.75
C ARG A 113 5.74 4.13 8.29
N ALA A 114 6.75 4.23 7.41
CA ALA A 114 8.14 4.36 7.83
C ALA A 114 8.33 5.61 8.71
N TYR A 115 7.78 6.76 8.31
CA TYR A 115 7.87 7.97 9.11
C TYR A 115 7.17 7.83 10.48
N ARG A 116 5.96 7.26 10.51
CA ARG A 116 5.24 7.00 11.77
C ARG A 116 6.03 6.05 12.68
N SER A 117 6.59 4.97 12.13
CA SER A 117 7.44 4.04 12.88
C SER A 117 8.66 4.74 13.47
N LEU A 118 9.33 5.59 12.67
CA LEU A 118 10.48 6.38 13.13
C LEU A 118 10.14 7.27 14.34
N ILE A 119 9.05 8.03 14.27
CA ILE A 119 8.70 8.97 15.36
C ILE A 119 8.11 8.28 16.60
N THR A 120 7.51 7.10 16.45
CA THR A 120 6.89 6.36 17.57
C THR A 120 7.88 5.46 18.30
N THR A 121 8.80 4.83 17.56
CA THR A 121 9.77 3.88 18.12
C THR A 121 11.12 4.52 18.41
N GLY A 122 11.48 5.61 17.71
CA GLY A 122 12.81 6.22 17.75
C GLY A 122 13.88 5.44 16.97
N ASN A 123 13.50 4.40 16.22
CA ASN A 123 14.43 3.57 15.45
C ASN A 123 14.51 3.99 13.98
N ASP A 124 15.71 3.94 13.41
CA ASP A 124 15.94 4.19 11.98
C ASP A 124 15.14 3.23 11.09
N GLN A 125 14.64 3.74 9.96
CA GLN A 125 13.83 2.98 9.01
C GLN A 125 14.49 2.97 7.64
N SER A 126 14.24 1.91 6.87
CA SER A 126 14.71 1.80 5.48
C SER A 126 13.60 1.32 4.57
N VAL A 127 13.58 1.83 3.34
CA VAL A 127 12.67 1.40 2.28
C VAL A 127 13.52 0.90 1.12
N LEU A 128 13.41 -0.39 0.80
CA LEU A 128 14.11 -1.00 -0.32
C LEU A 128 13.24 -0.96 -1.58
N VAL A 129 13.72 -0.30 -2.62
CA VAL A 129 13.08 -0.27 -3.95
C VAL A 129 13.91 -1.10 -4.93
N SER A 130 13.37 -2.23 -5.39
CA SER A 130 14.04 -3.17 -6.30
C SER A 130 13.26 -3.37 -7.60
N GLY A 131 13.94 -3.85 -8.64
CA GLY A 131 13.36 -4.10 -9.95
C GLY A 131 14.36 -3.99 -11.09
N GLU A 132 14.01 -4.51 -12.26
CA GLU A 132 14.85 -4.49 -13.48
C GLU A 132 15.07 -3.05 -14.02
N SER A 133 15.95 -2.89 -15.01
CA SER A 133 16.14 -1.59 -15.67
C SER A 133 14.82 -1.10 -16.28
N GLY A 134 14.47 0.18 -16.06
CA GLY A 134 13.21 0.76 -16.56
C GLY A 134 11.94 0.43 -15.76
N SER A 135 12.02 -0.33 -14.66
CA SER A 135 10.86 -0.70 -13.82
C SER A 135 10.25 0.44 -13.00
N GLY A 136 10.85 1.64 -12.98
CA GLY A 136 10.32 2.80 -12.25
C GLY A 136 10.94 3.04 -10.86
N LYS A 137 12.07 2.40 -10.54
CA LYS A 137 12.79 2.61 -9.26
C LYS A 137 13.08 4.09 -8.98
N THR A 138 13.71 4.79 -9.92
CA THR A 138 14.11 6.20 -9.75
C THR A 138 12.91 7.11 -9.57
N GLU A 139 11.82 6.89 -10.30
CA GLU A 139 10.60 7.69 -10.13
C GLU A 139 9.89 7.39 -8.81
N THR A 140 9.97 6.16 -8.29
CA THR A 140 9.38 5.79 -6.99
C THR A 140 10.12 6.41 -5.81
N VAL A 141 11.42 6.72 -5.96
CA VAL A 141 12.27 7.26 -4.89
C VAL A 141 12.19 8.79 -4.78
N LYS A 142 11.72 9.48 -5.83
CA LYS A 142 11.56 10.94 -5.84
C LYS A 142 10.37 11.39 -5.00
#